data_AF-A0A2V7XMQ8-F1
#
_entry.id   AF-A0A2V7XMQ8-F1
#
_cell.length_a   1.000
_cell.length_b   1.000
_cell.length_c   1.000
_cell.angle_alpha   90.00
_cell.angle_beta   90.00
_cell.angle_gamma   90.00
#
_symmetry.space_group_name_H-M   'P 1'
#
loop_
_entity.id
_entity.type
_entity.pdbx_description
1 polymer ?
#
loop_
_entity_poly.entity_id
_entity_poly.type
_entity_poly.pdbx_seq_one_letter_code
_entity_poly.pdbx_strand_id
1 'polypeptide(L)'
;MKNAIVLIAICVFVCGFATAADAPKNPMKPGKWEVTMQMDMPGMQMPPRTITKCVTKEDAASVESAIPRGRNDSGCKLSDVTVDGNTVSWKMNCEERKVTGEGRMTYEGDAYTGEVHMKTPDHEMTIKHTGKRVGECDAAK
;
A
#
# COMPACT_ATOMS: atom_id res chain seq x y z
N MET A 1 -36.78 28.67 58.85
CA MET A 1 -37.27 27.31 58.53
C MET A 1 -37.96 27.36 57.18
N LYS A 2 -37.72 26.34 56.35
CA LYS A 2 -38.21 26.11 54.97
C LYS A 2 -37.25 26.53 53.86
N ASN A 3 -36.46 25.52 53.49
CA ASN A 3 -35.58 25.41 52.34
C ASN A 3 -36.37 25.59 51.03
N ALA A 4 -35.77 26.27 50.06
CA ALA A 4 -36.03 26.01 48.65
C ALA A 4 -34.68 25.93 47.94
N ILE A 5 -34.32 24.68 47.64
CA ILE A 5 -33.12 24.27 46.92
C ILE A 5 -33.23 24.80 45.50
N VAL A 6 -32.27 25.62 45.10
CA VAL A 6 -32.16 26.21 43.77
C VAL A 6 -30.80 25.79 43.20
N LEU A 7 -30.84 25.27 41.98
CA LEU A 7 -29.75 25.02 41.02
C LEU A 7 -28.81 23.83 41.34
N ILE A 8 -28.77 22.88 40.41
CA ILE A 8 -27.66 22.73 39.45
C ILE A 8 -28.18 21.83 38.32
N ALA A 9 -28.34 22.43 37.14
CA ALA A 9 -28.56 21.71 35.90
C ALA A 9 -27.29 20.92 35.57
N ILE A 10 -27.35 19.59 35.71
CA ILE A 10 -26.29 18.70 35.25
C ILE A 10 -26.44 18.56 33.73
N CYS A 11 -25.80 19.46 32.98
CA CYS A 11 -25.50 19.22 31.58
C CYS A 11 -24.39 18.15 31.50
N VAL A 12 -24.78 16.88 31.39
CA VAL A 12 -23.85 15.81 31.02
C VAL A 12 -23.47 16.05 29.55
N PHE A 13 -22.44 16.85 29.34
CA PHE A 13 -21.79 17.00 28.04
C PHE A 13 -20.97 15.71 27.82
N VAL A 14 -21.62 14.68 27.27
CA VAL A 14 -20.93 13.50 26.77
C VAL A 14 -20.12 13.95 25.56
N CYS A 15 -18.87 14.39 25.80
CA CYS A 15 -17.85 14.44 24.77
C CYS A 15 -17.64 13.00 24.29
N GLY A 16 -18.40 12.61 23.27
CA GLY A 16 -18.06 11.47 22.44
C GLY A 16 -16.67 11.75 21.89
N PHE A 17 -15.66 11.10 22.45
CA PHE A 17 -14.39 10.92 21.77
C PHE A 17 -14.73 10.17 20.48
N ALA A 18 -14.87 10.93 19.40
CA ALA A 18 -14.69 10.38 18.08
C ALA A 18 -13.25 9.87 18.06
N THR A 19 -13.07 8.57 18.32
CA THR A 19 -11.87 7.88 17.87
C THR A 19 -11.86 8.10 16.37
N ALA A 20 -11.04 9.04 15.90
CA ALA A 20 -10.66 9.08 14.51
C ALA A 20 -10.17 7.66 14.22
N ALA A 21 -10.98 6.89 13.49
CA ALA A 21 -10.52 5.64 12.94
C ALA A 21 -9.33 6.05 12.07
N ASP A 22 -8.10 5.86 12.57
CA ASP A 22 -6.90 5.90 11.75
C ASP A 22 -7.19 4.93 10.61
N ALA A 23 -7.51 5.47 9.43
CA ALA A 23 -7.50 4.68 8.20
C ALA A 23 -6.19 3.89 8.19
N PRO A 24 -6.19 2.61 7.79
CA PRO A 24 -5.01 1.75 7.89
C PRO A 24 -3.81 2.50 7.31
N LYS A 25 -2.89 2.88 8.20
CA LYS A 25 -1.72 3.68 7.82
C LYS A 25 -0.98 2.87 6.77
N ASN A 26 -0.87 3.42 5.56
CA ASN A 26 -0.05 2.82 4.54
C ASN A 26 1.34 2.56 5.13
N PRO A 27 1.80 1.29 5.17
CA PRO A 27 3.07 0.97 5.80
C PRO A 27 4.28 1.46 4.98
N MET A 28 4.07 1.88 3.73
CA MET A 28 5.12 2.45 2.88
C MET A 28 5.52 3.86 3.35
N LYS A 29 6.82 4.08 3.52
CA LYS A 29 7.35 5.40 3.90
C LYS A 29 7.76 6.21 2.67
N PRO A 30 7.53 7.54 2.67
CA PRO A 30 8.14 8.44 1.68
C PRO A 30 9.68 8.35 1.71
N GLY A 31 10.32 8.55 0.56
CA GLY A 31 11.76 8.59 0.43
C GLY A 31 12.27 7.89 -0.83
N LYS A 32 13.59 7.80 -0.94
CA LYS A 32 14.28 7.10 -2.03
C LYS A 32 14.37 5.62 -1.70
N TRP A 33 13.86 4.78 -2.59
CA TRP A 33 13.84 3.34 -2.44
C TRP A 33 14.62 2.66 -3.54
N GLU A 34 15.55 1.79 -3.15
CA GLU A 34 16.18 0.82 -4.04
C GLU A 34 15.31 -0.44 -4.06
N VAL A 35 14.85 -0.82 -5.24
CA VAL A 35 13.93 -1.94 -5.46
C VAL A 35 14.59 -2.94 -6.38
N THR A 36 14.71 -4.18 -5.92
CA THR A 36 15.16 -5.30 -6.73
C THR A 36 13.97 -6.14 -7.14
N MET A 37 13.87 -6.45 -8.42
CA MET A 37 12.78 -7.22 -9.02
C MET A 37 13.36 -8.46 -9.68
N GLN A 38 12.78 -9.62 -9.39
CA GLN A 38 13.07 -10.88 -10.05
C GLN A 38 11.77 -11.42 -10.65
N MET A 39 11.80 -11.72 -11.94
CA MET A 39 10.66 -12.27 -12.65
C MET A 39 10.93 -13.74 -12.95
N ASP A 40 10.03 -14.59 -12.47
CA ASP A 40 10.02 -16.02 -12.70
C ASP A 40 8.90 -16.34 -13.72
N MET A 41 9.29 -16.82 -14.91
CA MET A 41 8.38 -17.29 -15.96
C MET A 41 8.84 -18.66 -16.51
N PRO A 42 7.91 -19.55 -16.89
CA PRO A 42 8.28 -20.83 -17.49
C PRO A 42 9.17 -20.65 -18.74
N GLY A 43 10.32 -21.33 -18.77
CA GLY A 43 11.21 -21.35 -19.93
C GLY A 43 12.10 -20.10 -20.10
N MET A 44 12.04 -19.11 -19.20
CA MET A 44 12.85 -17.90 -19.29
C MET A 44 13.27 -17.40 -17.90
N GLN A 45 14.58 -17.42 -17.62
CA GLN A 45 15.16 -16.78 -16.44
C GLN A 45 15.71 -15.41 -16.82
N MET A 46 15.20 -14.36 -16.17
CA MET A 46 15.77 -13.03 -16.27
C MET A 46 16.60 -12.73 -15.03
N PRO A 47 17.79 -12.10 -15.18
CA PRO A 47 18.56 -11.69 -14.03
C PRO A 47 17.76 -10.65 -13.21
N PRO A 48 17.90 -10.64 -11.88
CA PRO A 48 17.29 -9.61 -11.05
C PRO A 48 17.71 -8.22 -11.52
N ARG A 49 16.76 -7.28 -11.51
CA ARG A 49 17.00 -5.89 -11.88
C ARG A 49 16.77 -5.00 -10.67
N THR A 50 17.75 -4.16 -10.37
CA THR A 50 17.66 -3.17 -9.30
C THR A 50 17.43 -1.79 -9.92
N ILE A 51 16.42 -1.09 -9.42
CA ILE A 51 16.10 0.28 -9.79
C ILE A 51 16.00 1.13 -8.53
N THR A 52 16.30 2.41 -8.65
CA THR A 52 16.04 3.37 -7.58
C THR A 52 14.88 4.26 -7.99
N LYS A 53 13.88 4.39 -7.12
CA LYS A 53 12.72 5.25 -7.32
C LYS A 53 12.49 6.16 -6.12
N CYS A 54 12.03 7.37 -6.38
CA CYS A 54 11.48 8.22 -5.32
C CYS A 54 10.02 7.82 -5.07
N VAL A 55 9.66 7.73 -3.80
CA VAL A 55 8.28 7.59 -3.33
C VAL A 55 7.94 8.88 -2.60
N THR A 56 7.05 9.66 -3.20
CA THR A 56 6.61 10.94 -2.66
C THR A 56 5.66 10.74 -1.48
N LYS A 57 5.30 11.83 -0.80
CA LYS A 57 4.29 11.77 0.27
C LYS A 57 2.93 11.40 -0.29
N GLU A 58 2.66 11.85 -1.50
CA GLU A 58 1.45 11.59 -2.26
C GLU A 58 1.37 10.12 -2.68
N ASP A 59 2.48 9.55 -3.15
CA ASP A 59 2.55 8.11 -3.47
C ASP A 59 2.34 7.24 -2.22
N ALA A 60 2.82 7.70 -1.07
CA ALA A 60 2.64 7.02 0.21
C ALA A 60 1.33 7.41 0.93
N ALA A 61 0.49 8.30 0.37
CA ALA A 61 -0.67 8.83 1.06
C ALA A 61 -1.77 7.78 1.29
N SER A 62 -1.89 6.79 0.39
CA SER A 62 -2.80 5.67 0.54
C SER A 62 -2.14 4.36 0.13
N VAL A 63 -2.75 3.26 0.56
CA VAL A 63 -2.33 1.91 0.17
C VAL A 63 -2.42 1.76 -1.36
N GLU A 64 -3.50 2.28 -1.94
CA GLU A 64 -3.78 2.17 -3.38
C GLU A 64 -2.80 2.97 -4.25
N SER A 65 -2.28 4.09 -3.74
CA SER A 65 -1.24 4.87 -4.40
C SER A 65 0.15 4.23 -4.26
N ALA A 66 0.39 3.49 -3.17
CA ALA A 66 1.66 2.81 -2.92
C ALA A 66 1.78 1.42 -3.57
N ILE A 67 0.67 0.82 -3.99
CA ILE A 67 0.71 -0.40 -4.81
C ILE A 67 1.49 -0.11 -6.09
N PRO A 68 2.57 -0.88 -6.38
CA PRO A 68 3.36 -0.68 -7.59
C PRO A 68 2.47 -0.82 -8.83
N ARG A 69 2.39 0.24 -9.63
CA ARG A 69 1.77 0.20 -10.96
C ARG A 69 2.87 0.22 -12.03
N GLY A 70 2.86 -0.78 -12.90
CA GLY A 70 3.65 -0.80 -14.12
C GLY A 70 3.13 0.20 -15.14
N ARG A 71 3.99 0.56 -16.11
CA ARG A 71 3.59 1.37 -17.28
C ARG A 71 2.42 0.78 -18.06
N ASN A 72 2.26 -0.53 -17.96
CA ASN A 72 1.22 -1.29 -18.60
C ASN A 72 0.00 -1.47 -17.68
N ASP A 73 -0.20 -0.73 -16.59
CA ASP A 73 -1.35 -0.98 -15.70
C ASP A 73 -2.51 -0.01 -15.95
N SER A 74 -2.41 0.83 -16.98
CA SER A 74 -3.52 1.66 -17.45
C SER A 74 -4.74 0.80 -17.82
N GLY A 75 -5.90 1.13 -17.26
CA GLY A 75 -7.15 0.39 -17.47
C GLY A 75 -7.35 -0.84 -16.58
N CYS A 76 -6.41 -1.14 -15.68
CA CYS A 76 -6.58 -2.20 -14.69
C CYS A 76 -7.34 -1.69 -13.46
N LYS A 77 -8.34 -2.46 -13.01
CA LYS A 77 -9.08 -2.20 -11.78
C LYS A 77 -8.38 -2.90 -10.61
N LEU A 78 -8.17 -2.17 -9.52
CA LEU A 78 -7.73 -2.75 -8.24
C LEU A 78 -8.98 -3.14 -7.43
N SER A 79 -8.91 -4.28 -6.76
CA SER A 79 -9.94 -4.76 -5.83
C SER A 79 -9.30 -5.48 -4.64
N ASP A 80 -10.10 -5.79 -3.63
CA ASP A 80 -9.69 -6.61 -2.48
C ASP A 80 -8.43 -6.11 -1.76
N VAL A 81 -8.24 -4.78 -1.76
CA VAL A 81 -7.11 -4.15 -1.08
C VAL A 81 -7.31 -4.29 0.43
N THR A 82 -6.42 -5.04 1.07
CA THR A 82 -6.47 -5.35 2.49
C THR A 82 -5.15 -4.95 3.13
N VAL A 83 -5.23 -4.38 4.33
CA VAL A 83 -4.08 -4.12 5.19
C VAL A 83 -4.24 -4.92 6.47
N ASP A 84 -3.29 -5.83 6.71
CA ASP A 84 -3.19 -6.60 7.95
C ASP A 84 -1.84 -6.29 8.61
N GLY A 85 -1.87 -5.40 9.60
CA GLY A 85 -0.67 -4.89 10.26
C GLY A 85 0.29 -4.22 9.28
N ASN A 86 1.44 -4.84 9.04
CA ASN A 86 2.48 -4.38 8.11
C ASN A 86 2.40 -5.03 6.73
N THR A 87 1.35 -5.81 6.46
CA THR A 87 1.16 -6.52 5.20
C THR A 87 0.01 -5.90 4.40
N VAL A 88 0.26 -5.63 3.12
CA VAL A 88 -0.74 -5.19 2.15
C VAL A 88 -0.95 -6.31 1.14
N SER A 89 -2.19 -6.65 0.84
CA SER A 89 -2.56 -7.54 -0.26
C SER A 89 -3.62 -6.91 -1.15
N TRP A 90 -3.59 -7.20 -2.45
CA TRP A 90 -4.55 -6.67 -3.40
C TRP A 90 -4.77 -7.63 -4.57
N LYS A 91 -5.88 -7.42 -5.28
CA LYS A 91 -6.14 -8.02 -6.58
C LYS A 91 -6.18 -6.95 -7.65
N MET A 92 -5.83 -7.35 -8.87
CA MET A 92 -5.82 -6.52 -10.05
C MET A 92 -6.50 -7.26 -11.19
N ASN A 93 -7.36 -6.58 -11.93
CA ASN A 93 -8.01 -7.12 -13.11
C ASN A 93 -7.96 -6.12 -14.27
N CYS A 94 -7.35 -6.52 -15.37
CA CYS A 94 -7.24 -5.76 -16.61
C CYS A 94 -8.12 -6.44 -17.67
N GLU A 95 -9.41 -6.11 -17.69
CA GLU A 95 -10.42 -6.81 -18.52
C GLU A 95 -10.05 -6.83 -20.02
N GLU A 96 -9.63 -5.70 -20.58
CA GLU A 96 -9.31 -5.57 -22.01
C GLU A 96 -8.18 -6.50 -22.46
N ARG A 97 -7.21 -6.77 -21.58
CA ARG A 97 -6.05 -7.62 -21.87
C ARG A 97 -6.18 -9.02 -21.29
N LYS A 98 -7.30 -9.32 -20.61
CA LYS A 98 -7.55 -10.58 -19.92
C LYS A 98 -6.40 -10.95 -18.97
N VAL A 99 -5.85 -9.95 -18.28
CA VAL A 99 -4.79 -10.12 -17.28
C VAL A 99 -5.38 -9.98 -15.90
N THR A 100 -5.15 -10.96 -15.04
CA THR A 100 -5.42 -10.85 -13.60
C THR A 100 -4.12 -10.88 -12.81
N GLY A 101 -4.14 -10.31 -11.62
CA GLY A 101 -3.00 -10.37 -10.72
C GLY A 101 -3.41 -10.34 -9.26
N GLU A 102 -2.62 -11.01 -8.43
CA GLU A 102 -2.73 -10.98 -6.98
C GLU A 102 -1.37 -10.59 -6.41
N GLY A 103 -1.35 -9.56 -5.58
CA GLY A 103 -0.13 -9.02 -5.00
C GLY A 103 -0.16 -9.04 -3.49
N ARG A 104 1.00 -9.24 -2.88
CA ARG A 104 1.23 -9.11 -1.45
C ARG A 104 2.56 -8.40 -1.20
N MET A 105 2.58 -7.48 -0.26
CA MET A 105 3.79 -6.83 0.24
C MET A 105 3.80 -6.83 1.77
N THR A 106 4.94 -7.14 2.37
CA THR A 106 5.16 -7.07 3.81
C THR A 106 6.29 -6.09 4.07
N TYR A 107 6.03 -5.13 4.96
CA TYR A 107 6.91 -3.99 5.25
C TYR A 107 7.57 -4.14 6.61
N GLU A 108 8.86 -3.87 6.68
CA GLU A 108 9.67 -3.98 7.90
C GLU A 108 10.57 -2.75 8.03
N GLY A 109 10.03 -1.69 8.64
CA GLY A 109 10.75 -0.43 8.85
C GLY A 109 11.13 0.25 7.54
N ASP A 110 12.40 0.12 7.15
CA ASP A 110 12.98 0.71 5.93
C ASP A 110 13.25 -0.37 4.86
N ALA A 111 12.63 -1.53 4.99
CA ALA A 111 12.67 -2.61 4.02
C ALA A 111 11.26 -3.14 3.71
N TYR A 112 11.10 -3.80 2.57
CA TYR A 112 9.93 -4.61 2.29
C TYR A 112 10.27 -5.80 1.40
N THR A 113 9.42 -6.83 1.47
CA THR A 113 9.38 -7.93 0.51
C THR A 113 8.00 -7.99 -0.12
N GLY A 114 7.92 -8.35 -1.38
CA GLY A 114 6.64 -8.52 -2.05
C GLY A 114 6.67 -9.60 -3.12
N GLU A 115 5.50 -10.12 -3.43
CA GLU A 115 5.27 -11.08 -4.49
C GLU A 115 4.00 -10.71 -5.23
N VAL A 116 4.06 -10.75 -6.56
CA VAL A 116 2.94 -10.48 -7.44
C VAL A 116 2.83 -11.64 -8.40
N HIS A 117 1.73 -12.39 -8.30
CA HIS A 117 1.37 -13.41 -9.27
C HIS A 117 0.48 -12.77 -10.32
N MET A 118 0.86 -12.87 -11.58
CA MET A 118 0.04 -12.41 -12.70
C MET A 118 -0.30 -13.58 -13.61
N LYS A 119 -1.50 -13.54 -14.15
CA LYS A 119 -2.02 -14.52 -15.08
C LYS A 119 -2.48 -13.80 -16.34
N THR A 120 -1.92 -14.21 -17.47
CA THR A 120 -2.36 -13.83 -18.80
C THR A 120 -3.09 -15.02 -19.45
N PRO A 121 -3.72 -14.87 -20.63
CA PRO A 121 -4.33 -16.00 -21.32
C PRO A 121 -3.36 -17.14 -21.64
N ASP A 122 -2.09 -16.81 -21.88
CA ASP A 122 -1.10 -17.74 -22.40
C ASP A 122 -0.14 -18.26 -21.31
N HIS A 123 0.16 -17.42 -20.31
CA HIS A 123 1.19 -17.70 -19.31
C HIS A 123 0.84 -17.19 -17.91
N GLU A 124 1.41 -17.84 -16.91
CA GLU A 124 1.47 -17.34 -15.54
C GLU A 124 2.90 -16.88 -15.24
N MET A 125 3.01 -15.79 -14.49
CA MET A 125 4.28 -15.16 -14.15
C MET A 125 4.25 -14.74 -12.69
N THR A 126 5.38 -14.90 -12.02
CA THR A 126 5.55 -14.44 -10.63
C THR A 126 6.66 -13.41 -10.59
N ILE A 127 6.38 -12.27 -9.97
CA ILE A 127 7.37 -11.23 -9.77
C ILE A 127 7.63 -11.08 -8.27
N LYS A 128 8.86 -11.35 -7.87
CA LYS A 128 9.34 -11.13 -6.50
C LYS A 128 10.04 -9.78 -6.44
N HIS A 129 9.73 -9.02 -5.39
CA HIS A 129 10.28 -7.70 -5.15
C HIS A 129 10.90 -7.65 -3.76
N THR A 130 12.06 -7.01 -3.66
CA THR A 130 12.58 -6.52 -2.39
C THR A 130 12.81 -5.03 -2.52
N GLY A 131 12.56 -4.30 -1.44
CA GLY A 131 12.79 -2.86 -1.38
C GLY A 131 13.57 -2.47 -0.15
N LYS A 132 14.45 -1.50 -0.29
CA LYS A 132 15.16 -0.86 0.81
C LYS A 132 15.13 0.66 0.65
N ARG A 133 14.73 1.37 1.69
CA ARG A 133 14.82 2.83 1.74
C ARG A 133 16.27 3.23 1.94
N VAL A 134 16.78 4.06 1.04
CA VAL A 134 18.19 4.51 1.01
C VAL A 134 18.34 5.99 1.37
N GLY A 135 17.25 6.68 1.71
CA GLY A 135 17.28 8.06 2.20
C GLY A 135 16.05 8.86 1.80
N GLU A 136 16.18 10.18 1.87
CA GLU A 136 15.19 11.11 1.33
C GLU A 136 15.25 11.14 -0.21
N CYS A 137 14.16 11.54 -0.85
CA CYS A 137 14.21 11.85 -2.28
C CYS A 137 15.08 13.08 -2.52
N ASP A 138 15.81 13.08 -3.64
CA ASP A 138 16.52 14.26 -4.11
C ASP A 138 15.51 15.39 -4.34
N ALA A 139 15.84 16.62 -3.95
CA ALA A 139 14.97 17.77 -4.21
C ALA A 139 14.72 17.86 -5.72
N ALA A 140 13.44 17.89 -6.12
CA ALA A 140 13.07 18.06 -7.52
C ALA A 140 13.80 19.30 -8.07
N LYS A 141 14.66 19.08 -9.08
CA LYS A 141 15.31 20.16 -9.81
C LYS A 141 14.32 20.85 -10.73
#